data_AF-A0A3E0X101-F1
#
_entry.id   AF-A0A3E0X101-F1
#
_cell.length_a   1.000
_cell.length_b   1.000
_cell.length_c   1.000
_cell.angle_alpha   90.00
_cell.angle_beta   90.00
_cell.angle_gamma   90.00
#
_symmetry.space_group_name_H-M   'P 1'
#
loop_
_entity.id
_entity.type
_entity.pdbx_description
1 polymer ?
#
loop_
_entity_poly.entity_id
_entity_poly.type
_entity_poly.pdbx_seq_one_letter_code
_entity_poly.pdbx_strand_id
1 'polypeptide(L)'
;MRRHRGFTLIELLVVLIIIGVIVSLTIMSIGDNRGEELQREARRLNAVIELAAEEAILRSQPIGIRFDYDRYAFKFLDGERWTDAEHDRFLRPHTLPEPLQLDLVVDGLAANNEEGSRDQPQILLLTSGEMTPFELVVSHPDLDERYLIVGSLDGRLEFQRDD
;
A
#
# COMPACT_ATOMS: atom_id res chain seq x y z
N MET A 1 -4.74 -52.64 38.80
CA MET A 1 -3.56 -52.71 37.92
C MET A 1 -3.79 -51.79 36.72
N ARG A 2 -3.13 -50.63 36.65
CA ARG A 2 -3.26 -49.67 35.54
C ARG A 2 -2.32 -50.10 34.41
N ARG A 3 -2.86 -50.52 33.26
CA ARG A 3 -2.07 -50.78 32.04
C ARG A 3 -1.65 -49.44 31.44
N HIS A 4 -0.36 -49.14 31.46
CA HIS A 4 0.22 -48.10 30.61
C HIS A 4 0.10 -48.55 29.16
N ARG A 5 -0.74 -47.87 28.37
CA ARG A 5 -0.78 -48.03 26.91
C ARG A 5 0.37 -47.16 26.37
N GLY A 6 1.47 -47.81 26.00
CA GLY A 6 2.59 -47.14 25.34
C GLY A 6 2.22 -46.82 23.89
N PHE A 7 2.60 -45.64 23.43
CA PHE A 7 2.48 -45.22 22.03
C PHE A 7 3.16 -46.23 21.12
N THR A 8 2.51 -46.57 20.01
CA THR A 8 3.09 -47.48 19.01
C THR A 8 4.02 -46.70 18.07
N LEU A 9 5.04 -47.35 17.51
CA LEU A 9 5.91 -46.73 16.50
C LEU A 9 5.11 -46.20 15.30
N ILE A 10 4.04 -46.90 14.91
CA ILE A 10 3.18 -46.49 13.80
C ILE A 10 2.41 -45.20 14.12
N GLU A 11 2.01 -44.99 15.39
CA GLU A 11 1.32 -43.77 15.83
C GLU A 11 2.24 -42.55 15.73
N LEU A 12 3.49 -42.68 16.16
CA LEU A 12 4.48 -41.60 16.00
C LEU A 12 4.79 -41.33 14.53
N LEU A 13 4.89 -42.36 13.69
CA LEU A 13 5.11 -42.19 12.25
C LEU A 13 3.94 -41.45 11.57
N VAL A 14 2.70 -41.80 11.91
CA VAL A 14 1.51 -41.12 11.39
C VAL A 14 1.45 -39.66 11.85
N VAL A 15 1.77 -39.38 13.11
CA VAL A 15 1.82 -38.00 13.62
C VAL A 15 2.86 -37.17 12.87
N LEU A 16 4.05 -37.71 12.62
CA LEU A 16 5.10 -37.00 11.86
C LEU A 16 4.68 -36.73 10.40
N ILE A 17 3.99 -37.67 9.76
CA ILE A 17 3.44 -37.47 8.41
C ILE A 17 2.40 -36.35 8.43
N ILE A 18 1.46 -36.35 9.39
CA ILE A 18 0.44 -35.32 9.50
C ILE A 18 1.07 -33.94 9.72
N ILE A 19 2.07 -33.84 10.61
CA ILE A 19 2.80 -32.59 10.84
C ILE A 19 3.49 -32.13 9.55
N GLY A 20 4.17 -33.02 8.82
CA GLY A 20 4.83 -32.70 7.56
C GLY A 20 3.86 -32.18 6.48
N VAL A 21 2.70 -32.82 6.34
CA VAL A 21 1.66 -32.38 5.40
C VAL A 21 1.10 -31.01 5.80
N ILE A 22 0.78 -30.81 7.09
CA ILE A 22 0.27 -29.53 7.58
C ILE A 22 1.29 -28.41 7.33
N VAL A 23 2.55 -28.61 7.69
CA VAL A 23 3.64 -27.63 7.47
C VAL A 23 3.79 -27.30 5.99
N SER A 24 3.76 -28.30 5.10
CA SER A 24 3.86 -28.08 3.66
C SER A 24 2.70 -27.25 3.11
N LEU A 25 1.47 -27.47 3.59
CA LEU A 25 0.29 -26.71 3.16
C LEU A 25 0.32 -25.27 3.70
N THR A 26 0.77 -25.07 4.93
CA THR A 26 0.87 -23.74 5.55
C THR A 26 1.83 -22.82 4.78
N ILE A 27 2.96 -23.33 4.30
CA ILE A 27 3.93 -22.53 3.55
C ILE A 27 3.32 -22.01 2.24
N MET A 28 2.58 -22.84 1.49
CA MET A 28 1.94 -22.43 0.24
C MET A 28 0.85 -21.37 0.46
N SER A 29 0.05 -21.48 1.52
CA SER A 29 -1.03 -20.53 1.81
C SER A 29 -0.54 -19.12 2.15
N ILE A 30 0.68 -18.97 2.68
CA ILE A 30 1.24 -17.66 3.04
C ILE A 30 1.72 -16.90 1.81
N GLY A 31 2.32 -17.57 0.83
CA GLY A 31 2.80 -16.93 -0.40
C GLY A 31 1.66 -16.30 -1.21
N ASP A 32 0.55 -17.03 -1.35
CA ASP A 32 -0.66 -16.57 -2.05
C ASP A 32 -1.27 -15.33 -1.37
N ASN A 33 -1.37 -15.34 -0.04
CA ASN A 33 -1.94 -14.23 0.71
C ASN A 33 -1.12 -12.92 0.61
N ARG A 34 0.21 -13.00 0.45
CA ARG A 34 1.07 -11.81 0.29
C ARG A 34 0.81 -11.08 -1.02
N GLY A 35 0.69 -11.83 -2.12
CA GLY A 35 0.40 -11.26 -3.44
C GLY A 35 -0.99 -10.62 -3.47
N GLU A 36 -1.97 -11.29 -2.85
CA GLU A 36 -3.30 -10.69 -2.69
C GLU A 36 -3.29 -9.43 -1.81
N GLU A 37 -2.52 -9.41 -0.72
CA GLU A 37 -2.39 -8.24 0.15
C GLU A 37 -1.76 -7.06 -0.58
N LEU A 38 -0.67 -7.30 -1.31
CA LEU A 38 -0.04 -6.31 -2.17
C LEU A 38 -1.05 -5.74 -3.18
N GLN A 39 -1.77 -6.61 -3.90
CA GLN A 39 -2.78 -6.16 -4.87
C GLN A 39 -3.91 -5.36 -4.21
N ARG A 40 -4.42 -5.82 -3.07
CA ARG A 40 -5.48 -5.14 -2.33
C ARG A 40 -5.05 -3.75 -1.92
N GLU A 41 -3.86 -3.60 -1.36
CA GLU A 41 -3.35 -2.29 -0.93
C GLU A 41 -3.05 -1.35 -2.10
N ALA A 42 -2.49 -1.87 -3.20
CA ALA A 42 -2.25 -1.05 -4.38
C ALA A 42 -3.57 -0.55 -5.02
N ARG A 43 -4.60 -1.40 -5.11
CA ARG A 43 -5.94 -0.98 -5.57
C ARG A 43 -6.61 0.02 -4.64
N ARG A 44 -6.49 -0.21 -3.33
CA ARG A 44 -7.01 0.71 -2.31
C ARG A 44 -6.35 2.08 -2.42
N LEU A 45 -5.03 2.11 -2.62
CA LEU A 45 -4.28 3.34 -2.81
C LEU A 45 -4.73 4.09 -4.08
N ASN A 46 -4.83 3.40 -5.22
CA ASN A 46 -5.36 4.00 -6.45
C ASN A 46 -6.74 4.63 -6.23
N ALA A 47 -7.67 3.89 -5.62
CA ALA A 47 -9.03 4.36 -5.37
C ALA A 47 -9.10 5.58 -4.43
N VAL A 48 -8.22 5.67 -3.42
CA VAL A 48 -8.22 6.83 -2.52
C VAL A 48 -7.55 8.05 -3.17
N ILE A 49 -6.61 7.87 -4.09
CA ILE A 49 -6.05 8.99 -4.88
C ILE A 49 -7.13 9.53 -5.83
N GLU A 50 -7.86 8.65 -6.52
CA GLU A 50 -9.01 9.03 -7.36
C GLU A 50 -10.05 9.81 -6.54
N LEU A 51 -10.44 9.27 -5.38
CA LEU A 51 -11.37 9.95 -4.47
C LEU A 51 -10.86 11.33 -4.02
N ALA A 52 -9.57 11.45 -3.69
CA ALA A 52 -8.99 12.73 -3.31
C ALA A 52 -9.03 13.73 -4.48
N ALA A 53 -8.82 13.29 -5.72
CA ALA A 53 -8.90 14.16 -6.89
C ALA A 53 -10.33 14.67 -7.09
N GLU A 54 -11.33 13.79 -6.94
CA GLU A 54 -12.75 14.18 -6.97
C GLU A 54 -13.09 15.17 -5.84
N GLU A 55 -12.65 14.91 -4.61
CA GLU A 55 -12.88 15.78 -3.46
C GLU A 55 -12.23 17.16 -3.63
N ALA A 56 -11.07 17.26 -4.29
CA ALA A 56 -10.42 18.54 -4.57
C ALA A 56 -11.31 19.45 -5.45
N ILE A 57 -11.95 18.85 -6.48
CA ILE A 57 -12.89 19.54 -7.36
C ILE A 57 -14.16 19.90 -6.58
N LEU A 58 -14.77 18.93 -5.89
CA LEU A 58 -16.05 19.08 -5.20
C LEU A 58 -15.99 20.11 -4.06
N ARG A 59 -14.89 20.13 -3.30
CA ARG A 59 -14.67 21.10 -2.21
C ARG A 59 -14.12 22.43 -2.71
N SER A 60 -13.75 22.51 -3.99
CA SER A 60 -13.04 23.66 -4.56
C SER A 60 -11.80 24.04 -3.75
N GLN A 61 -11.08 23.03 -3.25
CA GLN A 61 -9.88 23.19 -2.44
C GLN A 61 -8.80 22.23 -2.93
N PRO A 62 -7.57 22.69 -3.22
CA PRO A 62 -6.47 21.80 -3.58
C PRO A 62 -6.15 20.82 -2.45
N ILE A 63 -5.85 19.57 -2.84
CA ILE A 63 -5.43 18.52 -1.91
C ILE A 63 -3.99 18.14 -2.25
N GLY A 64 -3.14 18.11 -1.24
CA GLY A 64 -1.78 17.61 -1.35
C GLY A 64 -1.72 16.14 -0.95
N ILE A 65 -0.87 15.36 -1.60
CA ILE A 65 -0.53 14.01 -1.15
C ILE A 65 0.95 13.98 -0.81
N ARG A 66 1.23 13.40 0.36
CA ARG A 66 2.57 13.06 0.78
C ARG A 66 2.74 11.56 0.79
N PHE A 67 3.80 11.08 0.16
CA PHE A 67 4.27 9.71 0.24
C PHE A 67 5.59 9.66 1.00
N ASP A 68 5.68 8.75 1.95
CA ASP A 68 6.92 8.28 2.52
C ASP A 68 7.07 6.79 2.15
N TYR A 69 8.11 6.12 2.63
CA TYR A 69 8.43 4.74 2.22
C TYR A 69 7.35 3.69 2.55
N ASP A 70 6.66 3.84 3.68
CA ASP A 70 5.70 2.87 4.22
C ASP A 70 4.33 3.49 4.49
N ARG A 71 4.13 4.77 4.16
CA ARG A 71 2.92 5.51 4.50
C ARG A 71 2.63 6.60 3.49
N TYR A 72 1.38 7.03 3.48
CA TYR A 72 0.95 8.22 2.78
C TYR A 72 -0.05 9.01 3.60
N ALA A 73 -0.11 10.32 3.35
CA ALA A 73 -1.02 11.23 4.03
C ALA A 73 -1.53 12.29 3.05
N PHE A 74 -2.79 12.67 3.23
CA PHE A 74 -3.38 13.78 2.50
C PHE A 74 -3.26 15.06 3.33
N LYS A 75 -3.09 16.18 2.64
CA LYS A 75 -2.96 17.50 3.23
C LYS A 75 -3.95 18.45 2.59
N PHE A 76 -4.54 19.32 3.38
CA PHE A 76 -5.37 20.44 2.91
C PHE A 76 -4.61 21.75 3.05
N LEU A 77 -4.80 22.65 2.09
CA LEU A 77 -4.25 23.99 2.16
C LEU A 77 -5.19 24.89 2.99
N ASP A 78 -4.74 25.29 4.18
CA ASP A 78 -5.41 26.27 5.04
C ASP A 78 -4.62 27.60 5.03
N GLY A 79 -5.17 28.60 4.34
CA GLY A 79 -4.44 29.84 4.03
C GLY A 79 -3.21 29.56 3.16
N GLU A 80 -2.02 29.70 3.74
CA GLU A 80 -0.74 29.39 3.09
C GLU A 80 -0.05 28.14 3.67
N ARG A 81 -0.72 27.40 4.56
CA ARG A 81 -0.13 26.27 5.26
C ARG A 81 -0.82 24.96 4.90
N TRP A 82 -0.01 23.95 4.61
CA TRP A 82 -0.47 22.59 4.46
C TRP A 82 -0.71 21.96 5.84
N THR A 83 -1.87 21.34 6.02
CA THR A 83 -2.28 20.68 7.27
C THR A 83 -2.74 19.27 6.98
N ASP A 84 -2.42 18.32 7.87
CA ASP A 84 -2.80 16.91 7.67
C ASP A 84 -4.31 16.71 7.75
N ALA A 85 -4.83 15.88 6.86
CA ALA A 85 -6.24 15.50 6.78
C ALA A 85 -6.65 14.47 7.86
N GLU A 86 -6.10 14.55 9.08
CA GLU A 86 -6.28 13.56 10.16
C GLU A 86 -7.74 13.34 10.55
N HIS A 87 -8.55 14.39 10.47
CA HIS A 87 -9.95 14.39 10.87
C HIS A 87 -10.93 14.07 9.71
N ASP A 88 -10.42 13.92 8.48
CA ASP A 88 -11.28 13.54 7.35
C ASP A 88 -11.69 12.06 7.48
N ARG A 89 -12.88 11.70 6.99
CA ARG A 89 -13.35 10.32 7.10
C ARG A 89 -12.62 9.39 6.13
N PHE A 90 -12.28 9.90 4.96
CA PHE A 90 -11.79 9.12 3.83
C PHE A 90 -10.29 9.36 3.57
N LEU A 91 -9.80 10.56 3.88
CA LEU A 91 -8.44 10.99 3.55
C LEU A 91 -7.47 10.95 4.75
N ARG A 92 -7.67 10.01 5.66
CA ARG A 92 -6.79 9.86 6.82
C ARG A 92 -5.41 9.36 6.40
N PRO A 93 -4.34 9.76 7.12
CA PRO A 93 -3.04 9.13 6.98
C PRO A 93 -3.14 7.61 7.09
N HIS A 94 -2.37 6.91 6.28
CA HIS A 94 -2.36 5.47 6.24
C HIS A 94 -0.95 4.92 6.12
N THR A 95 -0.63 3.98 7.01
CA THR A 95 0.60 3.17 6.97
C THR A 95 0.27 1.83 6.34
N LEU A 96 1.05 1.43 5.36
CA LEU A 96 0.91 0.15 4.68
C LEU A 96 1.23 -1.00 5.64
N PRO A 97 0.59 -2.17 5.49
CA PRO A 97 1.03 -3.39 6.16
C PRO A 97 2.48 -3.71 5.84
N GLU A 98 3.29 -4.01 6.85
CA GLU A 98 4.65 -4.53 6.62
C GLU A 98 4.57 -5.89 5.90
N PRO A 99 5.46 -6.18 4.93
CA PRO A 99 6.62 -5.41 4.51
C PRO A 99 6.41 -4.61 3.21
N LEU A 100 5.19 -4.14 2.92
CA LEU A 100 4.91 -3.38 1.70
C LEU A 100 5.62 -2.03 1.69
N GLN A 101 5.99 -1.57 0.50
CA GLN A 101 6.81 -0.37 0.29
C GLN A 101 6.29 0.46 -0.87
N LEU A 102 6.57 1.76 -0.82
CA LEU A 102 6.23 2.76 -1.81
C LEU A 102 7.48 3.40 -2.40
N ASP A 103 7.57 3.37 -3.73
CA ASP A 103 8.57 4.09 -4.49
C ASP A 103 7.92 5.14 -5.37
N LEU A 104 8.16 6.42 -5.06
CA LEU A 104 7.59 7.56 -5.77
C LEU A 104 8.63 8.21 -6.68
N VAL A 105 8.24 8.41 -7.94
CA VAL A 105 9.00 9.20 -8.92
C VAL A 105 8.15 10.37 -9.38
N VAL A 106 8.70 11.58 -9.28
CA VAL A 106 8.12 12.82 -9.79
C VAL A 106 9.15 13.49 -10.69
N ASP A 107 8.75 13.88 -11.90
CA ASP A 107 9.66 14.46 -12.91
C ASP A 107 10.94 13.63 -13.16
N GLY A 108 10.82 12.29 -13.09
CA GLY A 108 11.94 11.36 -13.27
C GLY A 108 12.91 11.28 -12.09
N LEU A 109 12.60 11.91 -10.95
CA LEU A 109 13.41 11.90 -9.74
C LEU A 109 12.69 11.17 -8.61
N ALA A 110 13.44 10.36 -7.85
CA ALA A 110 12.94 9.74 -6.64
C ALA A 110 12.51 10.83 -5.63
N ALA A 111 11.24 10.77 -5.22
CA ALA A 111 10.58 11.82 -4.44
C ALA A 111 10.08 11.34 -3.07
N ASN A 112 10.32 10.08 -2.72
CA ASN A 112 10.00 9.43 -1.45
C ASN A 112 10.99 9.75 -0.30
N ASN A 113 11.94 10.68 -0.50
CA ASN A 113 12.99 11.01 0.47
C ASN A 113 12.56 11.99 1.58
N GLU A 114 13.01 11.70 2.82
CA GLU A 114 12.80 12.53 4.01
C GLU A 114 13.54 13.88 4.01
N GLU A 115 14.36 14.17 2.99
CA GLU A 115 15.10 15.43 2.86
C GLU A 115 14.19 16.62 2.51
N GLY A 116 12.98 16.35 2.00
CA GLY A 116 11.94 17.36 1.81
C GLY A 116 11.25 17.73 3.12
N SER A 117 10.87 19.00 3.28
CA SER A 117 10.08 19.46 4.44
C SER A 117 8.87 18.57 4.66
N ARG A 118 8.72 18.01 5.87
CA ARG A 118 7.58 17.15 6.25
C ARG A 118 6.20 17.79 6.03
N ASP A 119 6.20 19.12 5.92
CA ASP A 119 5.01 19.93 5.77
C ASP A 119 4.55 20.04 4.31
N GLN A 120 5.41 19.82 3.31
CA GLN A 120 5.02 19.96 1.91
C GLN A 120 4.59 18.61 1.29
N PRO A 121 3.47 18.59 0.53
CA PRO A 121 3.10 17.44 -0.29
C PRO A 121 3.98 17.36 -1.55
N GLN A 122 4.26 16.13 -2.03
CA GLN A 122 4.96 15.94 -3.32
C GLN A 122 4.00 16.04 -4.51
N ILE A 123 2.76 15.59 -4.33
CA ILE A 123 1.73 15.56 -5.37
C ILE A 123 0.64 16.56 -5.03
N LEU A 124 0.23 17.35 -6.01
CA LEU A 124 -0.91 18.27 -5.90
C LEU A 124 -2.05 17.78 -6.75
N LEU A 125 -3.25 17.76 -6.16
CA LEU A 125 -4.52 17.54 -6.82
C LEU A 125 -5.24 18.89 -6.87
N LEU A 126 -5.43 19.42 -8.07
CA LEU A 126 -5.96 20.76 -8.27
C LEU A 126 -7.48 20.73 -8.46
N THR A 127 -8.11 21.87 -8.17
CA THR A 127 -9.56 22.05 -8.33
C THR A 127 -10.00 22.06 -9.80
N SER A 128 -9.06 22.22 -10.73
CA SER A 128 -9.25 22.09 -12.18
C SER A 128 -9.43 20.63 -12.62
N GLY A 129 -9.07 19.66 -11.78
CA GLY A 129 -8.93 18.25 -12.12
C GLY A 129 -7.54 17.88 -12.62
N GLU A 130 -6.62 18.84 -12.75
CA GLU A 130 -5.21 18.56 -13.02
C GLU A 130 -4.53 17.97 -11.78
N MET A 131 -3.51 17.14 -11.98
CA MET A 131 -2.64 16.66 -10.90
C MET A 131 -1.17 16.72 -11.28
N THR A 132 -0.28 16.80 -10.28
CA THR A 132 1.17 16.63 -10.50
C THR A 132 1.42 15.27 -11.16
N PRO A 133 2.15 15.18 -12.29
CA PRO A 133 2.49 13.90 -12.89
C PRO A 133 3.40 13.07 -11.98
N PHE A 134 3.13 11.77 -11.85
CA PHE A 134 3.95 10.87 -11.03
C PHE A 134 3.84 9.42 -11.46
N GLU A 135 4.86 8.65 -11.06
CA GLU A 135 4.87 7.19 -11.09
C GLU A 135 5.05 6.69 -9.66
N LEU A 136 4.14 5.84 -9.19
CA LEU A 136 4.17 5.28 -7.85
C LEU A 136 4.15 3.76 -7.93
N VAL A 137 5.20 3.12 -7.43
CA VAL A 137 5.32 1.68 -7.36
C VAL A 137 4.98 1.20 -5.96
N VAL A 138 4.07 0.24 -5.87
CA VAL A 138 3.78 -0.52 -4.65
C VAL A 138 4.41 -1.90 -4.79
N SER A 139 5.24 -2.28 -3.84
CA SER A 139 5.98 -3.56 -3.91
C SER A 139 6.04 -4.28 -2.57
N HIS A 140 6.32 -5.58 -2.64
CA HIS A 140 6.66 -6.41 -1.49
C HIS A 140 8.08 -6.97 -1.72
N PRO A 141 9.03 -6.86 -0.78
CA PRO A 141 10.44 -7.20 -0.99
C PRO A 141 10.68 -8.68 -1.35
N ASP A 142 9.85 -9.59 -0.84
CA ASP A 142 9.92 -11.03 -1.17
C ASP A 142 9.15 -11.44 -2.43
N LEU A 143 8.48 -10.52 -3.14
CA LEU A 143 7.71 -10.83 -4.34
C LEU A 143 8.33 -10.13 -5.55
N ASP A 144 8.32 -10.82 -6.70
CA ASP A 144 8.70 -10.20 -7.97
C ASP A 144 7.58 -9.30 -8.51
N GLU A 145 6.32 -9.59 -8.14
CA GLU A 145 5.15 -8.81 -8.55
C GLU A 145 5.15 -7.41 -7.93
N ARG A 146 4.85 -6.41 -8.75
CA ARG A 146 4.71 -5.00 -8.36
C ARG A 146 3.50 -4.37 -9.03
N TYR A 147 3.03 -3.28 -8.47
CA TYR A 147 1.92 -2.50 -9.04
C TYR A 147 2.35 -1.07 -9.26
N LEU A 148 2.09 -0.55 -10.46
CA LEU A 148 2.39 0.81 -10.87
C LEU A 148 1.09 1.62 -10.95
N ILE A 149 1.10 2.78 -10.30
CA ILE A 149 0.08 3.82 -10.39
C ILE A 149 0.71 5.03 -11.08
N VAL A 150 0.14 5.44 -12.21
CA VAL A 150 0.60 6.60 -12.97
C VAL A 150 -0.44 7.71 -12.92
N GLY A 151 -0.06 8.85 -12.36
CA GLY A 151 -0.85 10.08 -12.40
C GLY A 151 -0.40 10.96 -13.56
N SER A 152 -1.35 11.39 -14.40
CA SER A 152 -1.10 12.28 -15.55
C SER A 152 -1.60 13.69 -15.27
N LEU A 153 -0.99 14.70 -15.93
CA LEU A 153 -1.37 16.11 -15.75
C LEU A 153 -2.85 16.39 -16.01
N ASP A 154 -3.48 15.64 -16.92
CA ASP A 154 -4.89 15.76 -17.27
C ASP A 154 -5.85 15.16 -16.22
N GLY A 155 -5.33 14.71 -15.08
CA GLY A 155 -6.10 14.13 -14.00
C GLY A 155 -6.30 12.63 -14.11
N ARG A 156 -5.77 11.98 -15.16
CA ARG A 156 -5.94 10.54 -15.35
C ARG A 156 -5.04 9.74 -14.42
N LEU A 157 -5.63 8.71 -13.81
CA LEU A 157 -4.94 7.67 -13.06
C LEU A 157 -5.00 6.36 -13.83
N GLU A 158 -3.83 5.76 -14.02
CA GLU A 158 -3.69 4.44 -14.63
C GLU A 158 -3.09 3.47 -13.62
N PHE A 159 -3.70 2.31 -13.47
CA PHE A 159 -3.29 1.26 -12.55
C PHE A 159 -2.96 -0.01 -13.34
N GLN A 160 -1.73 -0.48 -13.22
CA GLN A 160 -1.27 -1.68 -13.89
C GLN A 160 -0.37 -2.52 -13.00
N ARG A 161 -0.30 -3.81 -13.32
CA ARG A 161 0.74 -4.69 -12.80
C ARG A 161 2.03 -4.38 -13.57
N ASP A 162 3.12 -4.21 -12.85
CA ASP A 162 4.46 -3.98 -13.40
C ASP A 162 5.17 -5.35 -13.39
N ASP A 163 5.38 -5.90 -14.58
CA ASP A 163 5.92 -7.25 -14.83
C ASP A 163 7.45 -7.25 -15.03
#